data_AF-A0A1I0JYG8-F1
#
_entry.id   AF-A0A1I0JYG8-F1
#
_cell.length_a   1.000
_cell.length_b   1.000
_cell.length_c   1.000
_cell.angle_alpha   90.00
_cell.angle_beta   90.00
_cell.angle_gamma   90.00
#
_symmetry.space_group_name_H-M   'P 1'
#
loop_
_entity.id
_entity.type
_entity.pdbx_description
1 polymer ?
#
loop_
_entity_poly.entity_id
_entity_poly.type
_entity_poly.pdbx_seq_one_letter_code
_entity_poly.pdbx_strand_id
1 'polypeptide(L)' 'MTFSVRVAVRGYELDTQGHLNNVVYHQYGDHARWECLRAAGVEIA' A
#
# COMPACT_ATOMS: atom_id res chain seq x y z
N MET A 1 8.50 7.95 -16.30
CA MET A 1 7.17 7.97 -15.65
C MET A 1 7.25 7.09 -14.41
N THR A 2 6.66 7.52 -13.29
CA THR A 2 6.70 6.78 -12.02
C THR A 2 5.34 6.12 -11.78
N PHE A 3 5.32 4.83 -11.45
CA PHE A 3 4.09 4.10 -11.10
C PHE A 3 3.54 4.57 -9.75
N SER A 4 2.21 4.63 -9.60
CA SER A 4 1.55 4.98 -8.33
C SER A 4 0.17 4.34 -8.20
N VAL A 5 -0.27 4.10 -6.95
CA VAL A 5 -1.60 3.54 -6.62
C VAL A 5 -2.22 4.38 -5.51
N ARG A 6 -3.55 4.48 -5.50
CA ARG A 6 -4.29 5.13 -4.41
C ARG A 6 -4.83 4.08 -3.46
N VAL A 7 -4.51 4.21 -2.17
CA VAL A 7 -5.00 3.36 -1.09
C VAL A 7 -5.90 4.18 -0.18
N ALA A 8 -7.10 3.66 0.12
CA ALA A 8 -8.04 4.33 1.01
C ALA A 8 -7.74 3.95 2.46
N VAL A 9 -7.37 4.93 3.28
CA VAL A 9 -7.11 4.74 4.71
C VAL A 9 -8.40 4.42 5.46
N ARG A 10 -8.32 3.47 6.40
CA ARG A 10 -9.38 3.00 7.27
C ARG A 10 -9.08 3.40 8.71
N GLY A 11 -10.13 3.65 9.50
CA GLY A 11 -9.98 4.14 10.87
C GLY A 11 -9.17 3.22 11.78
N TYR A 12 -9.22 1.90 11.57
CA TYR A 12 -8.46 0.92 12.35
C TYR A 12 -6.97 0.83 11.96
N GLU A 13 -6.56 1.50 10.90
CA GLU A 13 -5.15 1.57 10.48
C GLU A 13 -4.42 2.74 11.14
N LEU A 14 -5.16 3.57 11.88
CA LEU A 14 -4.61 4.71 12.59
C LEU A 14 -4.04 4.30 13.94
N ASP A 15 -2.96 4.94 14.35
CA ASP A 15 -2.44 4.85 15.71
C ASP A 15 -3.27 5.68 16.71
N THR A 16 -2.85 5.67 17.97
CA THR A 16 -3.54 6.41 19.05
C THR A 16 -3.52 7.93 18.86
N GLN A 17 -2.70 8.46 17.95
CA GLN A 17 -2.61 9.88 17.61
C GLN A 17 -3.46 10.23 16.37
N GLY A 18 -4.14 9.24 15.75
CA GLY A 18 -4.95 9.43 14.56
C GLY A 18 -4.14 9.51 13.26
N HIS A 19 -2.86 9.16 13.28
CA HIS A 19 -2.03 9.07 12.07
C HIS A 19 -1.99 7.65 11.57
N LEU A 20 -1.72 7.46 10.28
CA LEU A 20 -1.51 6.12 9.74
C LEU A 20 -0.36 5.44 10.47
N ASN A 21 -0.61 4.24 11.00
CA ASN A 21 0.39 3.49 11.74
C ASN A 21 1.59 3.15 10.82
N ASN A 22 2.81 3.30 11.35
CA ASN A 22 4.04 3.05 10.59
C ASN A 22 4.13 1.62 10.02
N VAL A 23 3.67 0.61 10.77
CA VAL A 23 3.64 -0.78 10.28
C VAL A 23 2.71 -0.92 9.07
N VAL A 24 1.54 -0.27 9.10
CA VAL A 24 0.60 -0.26 7.98
C VAL A 24 1.17 0.53 6.79
N TYR A 25 1.93 1.59 7.06
CA TYR A 25 2.62 2.35 6.02
C TYR A 25 3.57 1.47 5.19
N HIS A 26 4.34 0.59 5.84
CA HIS A 26 5.18 -0.38 5.15
C HIS A 26 4.35 -1.38 4.31
N GLN A 27 3.22 -1.85 4.84
CA GLN A 27 2.32 -2.73 4.10
C GLN A 27 1.73 -2.06 2.85
N TYR A 28 1.45 -0.76 2.90
CA TYR A 28 1.03 0.00 1.71
C TYR A 28 2.14 0.07 0.65
N GLY A 29 3.40 0.17 1.07
CA GLY A 29 4.55 0.06 0.18
C GLY A 29 4.62 -1.31 -0.52
N ASP A 30 4.43 -2.39 0.23
CA ASP A 30 4.37 -3.73 -0.34
C ASP A 30 3.18 -3.93 -1.28
N HIS A 31 2.01 -3.39 -0.92
CA HIS A 31 0.84 -3.40 -1.80
C HIS A 31 1.14 -2.66 -3.12
N ALA A 32 1.72 -1.46 -3.07
CA ALA A 32 2.11 -0.72 -4.26
C ALA A 32 3.16 -1.48 -5.10
N ARG A 33 4.08 -2.20 -4.45
CA ARG A 33 5.05 -3.08 -5.13
C ARG A 33 4.35 -4.21 -5.89
N TRP A 34 3.36 -4.86 -5.28
CA TRP A 34 2.59 -5.92 -5.93
C TRP A 34 1.71 -5.42 -7.08
N GLU A 35 1.03 -4.30 -6.88
CA GLU A 35 0.22 -3.68 -7.94
C GLU A 35 1.09 -3.22 -9.13
N CYS A 36 2.34 -2.78 -8.88
CA CYS A 36 3.30 -2.46 -9.93
C CYS A 36 3.64 -3.69 -10.78
N LEU A 37 3.94 -4.82 -10.12
CA LEU A 37 4.24 -6.09 -10.79
C LEU A 37 3.04 -6.60 -11.60
N ARG A 38 1.84 -6.53 -11.00
CA ARG A 38 0.60 -6.90 -11.68
C ARG A 38 0.31 -6.01 -12.89
N ALA A 39 0.51 -4.70 -12.79
CA ALA A 39 0.37 -3.77 -13.91
C ALA A 39 1.40 -4.03 -15.03
N ALA A 40 2.54 -4.64 -14.71
CA ALA A 40 3.53 -5.12 -15.66
C ALA A 40 3.22 -6.52 -16.24
N GLY A 41 2.09 -7.14 -15.85
CA GLY A 41 1.67 -8.47 -16.30
C GLY A 41 2.34 -9.65 -15.58
N VAL A 42 2.98 -9.40 -14.43
CA VAL A 42 3.59 -10.44 -13.59
C VAL A 42 2.60 -10.85 -12.49
N GLU A 43 2.07 -12.07 -12.57
CA GLU A 43 1.26 -12.67 -11.51
C GLU A 43 2.04 -13.80 -10.81
N ILE A 44 1.92 -13.88 -9.48
CA ILE A 44 2.42 -15.02 -8.70
C ILE A 44 1.28 -16.03 -8.63
N ALA A 45 1.55 -17.23 -9.14
CA ALA A 45 0.63 -18.37 -9.08
C ALA A 45 0.44 -18.89 -7.65
#